data_AF-A0AB39R4G8-F1
#
_entry.id   AF-A0AB39R4G8-F1
#
_cell.length_a   1.000
_cell.length_b   1.000
_cell.length_c   1.000
_cell.angle_alpha   90.00
_cell.angle_beta   90.00
_cell.angle_gamma   90.00
#
_symmetry.space_group_name_H-M   'P 1'
#
loop_
_entity.id
_entity.type
_entity.pdbx_description
1 polymer ?
#
loop_
_entity_poly.entity_id
_entity_poly.type
_entity_poly.pdbx_seq_one_letter_code
_entity_poly.pdbx_strand_id
1 'polypeptide(L)'
;MTGLYEIWQRAEVSRRLDVLSGFIAMCVAADDDARRRLAQLVASADAALSASPPDLVVASEYLDELVCWADTEWTDHPYRPVEARPDEADRQTRDYAKDLRHAALPVRVRDEMGRIELSLEVQFLALCRQPGLDCRIRQDIFYVAGRAAMALDLGHLEAAEREIRRMEQVGSVEPRQSHCG
;
A
#
# COMPACT_ATOMS: atom_id res chain seq x y z
N MET A 1 -14.03 -9.66 -14.44
CA MET A 1 -13.02 -8.70 -13.96
C MET A 1 -13.73 -7.76 -13.03
N THR A 2 -13.36 -7.75 -11.75
CA THR A 2 -13.81 -6.77 -10.74
C THR A 2 -13.56 -5.37 -11.30
N GLY A 3 -14.57 -4.50 -11.26
CA GLY A 3 -14.43 -3.14 -11.75
C GLY A 3 -13.48 -2.33 -10.86
N LEU A 4 -12.77 -1.33 -11.42
CA LEU A 4 -11.90 -0.44 -10.63
C LEU A 4 -12.65 0.24 -9.47
N TYR A 5 -13.94 0.54 -9.66
CA TYR A 5 -14.80 1.10 -8.63
C TYR A 5 -15.07 0.13 -7.47
N GLU A 6 -15.26 -1.15 -7.77
CA GLU A 6 -15.47 -2.20 -6.75
C GLU A 6 -14.17 -2.47 -5.97
N ILE A 7 -13.00 -2.43 -6.65
CA ILE A 7 -11.69 -2.46 -5.97
C ILE A 7 -11.54 -1.27 -5.02
N TRP A 8 -11.97 -0.07 -5.44
CA TRP A 8 -11.91 1.12 -4.61
C TRP A 8 -12.78 1.00 -3.35
N GLN A 9 -14.04 0.58 -3.51
CA GLN A 9 -14.95 0.37 -2.37
C GLN A 9 -14.43 -0.71 -1.42
N ARG A 10 -13.90 -1.82 -1.95
CA ARG A 10 -13.27 -2.86 -1.15
C ARG A 10 -12.06 -2.31 -0.37
N ALA A 11 -11.20 -1.53 -1.03
CA ALA A 11 -10.04 -0.91 -0.41
C ALA A 11 -10.43 0.02 0.74
N GLU A 12 -11.50 0.80 0.58
CA GLU A 12 -12.00 1.70 1.61
C GLU A 12 -12.46 0.95 2.87
N VAL A 13 -13.23 -0.13 2.68
CA VAL A 13 -13.70 -0.98 3.80
C VAL A 13 -12.53 -1.67 4.47
N SER A 14 -11.63 -2.32 3.71
CA SER A 14 -10.44 -2.99 4.25
C SER A 14 -9.56 -2.03 5.06
N ARG A 15 -9.29 -0.82 4.55
CA ARG A 15 -8.51 0.19 5.27
C ARG A 15 -9.13 0.55 6.61
N ARG A 16 -10.44 0.82 6.64
CA ARG A 16 -11.14 1.20 7.88
C ARG A 16 -11.18 0.04 8.86
N LEU A 17 -11.38 -1.17 8.37
CA LEU A 17 -11.36 -2.40 9.17
C LEU A 17 -10.00 -2.61 9.84
N ASP A 18 -8.91 -2.52 9.10
CA ASP A 18 -7.54 -2.70 9.62
C ASP A 18 -7.18 -1.69 10.70
N VAL A 19 -7.46 -0.40 10.44
CA VAL A 19 -7.15 0.68 11.39
C VAL A 19 -7.95 0.50 12.68
N LEU A 20 -9.25 0.23 12.58
CA LEU A 20 -10.12 0.16 13.74
C LEU A 20 -9.92 -1.13 14.54
N SER A 21 -9.75 -2.27 13.85
CA SER A 21 -9.46 -3.53 14.51
C SER A 21 -8.12 -3.51 15.24
N GLY A 22 -7.08 -2.89 14.67
CA GLY A 22 -5.80 -2.70 15.33
C GLY A 22 -5.91 -1.84 16.59
N PHE A 23 -6.70 -0.77 16.55
CA PHE A 23 -7.00 0.04 17.72
C PHE A 23 -7.74 -0.75 18.81
N ILE A 24 -8.84 -1.42 18.46
CA ILE A 24 -9.62 -2.22 19.42
C ILE A 24 -8.75 -3.33 20.01
N ALA A 25 -7.94 -4.03 19.20
CA ALA A 25 -7.04 -5.08 19.66
C ALA A 25 -6.09 -4.61 20.76
N MET A 26 -5.58 -3.38 20.63
CA MET A 26 -4.75 -2.75 21.66
C MET A 26 -5.55 -2.48 22.94
N CYS A 27 -6.77 -1.95 22.82
CA CYS A 27 -7.63 -1.65 23.97
C CYS A 27 -8.11 -2.91 24.71
N VAL A 28 -8.37 -4.01 24.01
CA VAL A 28 -8.88 -5.26 24.60
C VAL A 28 -7.79 -6.27 24.93
N ALA A 29 -6.51 -5.91 24.87
CA ALA A 29 -5.40 -6.86 24.94
C ALA A 29 -5.40 -7.77 26.20
N ALA A 30 -5.97 -7.29 27.31
CA ALA A 30 -6.06 -8.02 28.58
C ALA A 30 -7.40 -8.77 28.79
N ASP A 31 -8.34 -8.68 27.85
CA ASP A 31 -9.68 -9.28 27.94
C ASP A 31 -9.84 -10.39 26.89
N ASP A 32 -9.81 -11.64 27.34
CA ASP A 32 -9.88 -12.83 26.49
C ASP A 32 -11.22 -13.00 25.77
N ASP A 33 -12.33 -12.53 26.35
CA ASP A 33 -13.65 -12.60 25.73
C ASP A 33 -13.77 -11.53 24.65
N ALA A 34 -13.35 -10.30 24.95
CA ALA A 34 -13.33 -9.21 23.99
C ALA A 34 -12.36 -9.50 22.82
N ARG A 35 -11.18 -10.09 23.06
CA ARG A 35 -10.27 -10.51 21.99
C ARG A 35 -10.90 -11.56 21.06
N ARG A 36 -11.63 -12.53 21.61
CA ARG A 36 -12.35 -13.53 20.82
C ARG A 36 -13.46 -12.90 19.99
N ARG A 37 -14.23 -11.97 20.57
CA ARG A 37 -15.25 -11.21 19.84
C ARG A 37 -14.63 -10.43 18.69
N LEU A 38 -13.56 -9.68 18.93
CA LEU A 38 -12.86 -8.94 17.89
C LEU A 38 -12.38 -9.85 16.76
N ALA A 39 -11.72 -10.96 17.10
CA ALA A 39 -11.22 -11.91 16.11
C ALA A 39 -12.36 -12.50 15.25
N GLN A 40 -13.52 -12.77 15.86
CA GLN A 40 -14.68 -13.24 15.13
C GLN A 40 -15.23 -12.19 14.16
N LEU A 41 -15.38 -10.93 14.60
CA LEU A 41 -15.87 -9.84 13.75
C LEU A 41 -14.94 -9.59 12.55
N VAL A 42 -13.63 -9.53 12.80
CA VAL A 42 -12.63 -9.34 11.73
C VAL A 42 -12.64 -10.52 10.77
N ALA A 43 -12.65 -11.76 11.27
CA ALA A 43 -12.69 -12.93 10.41
C ALA A 43 -13.96 -13.00 9.54
N SER A 44 -15.11 -12.57 10.08
CA SER A 44 -16.36 -12.51 9.33
C SER A 44 -16.34 -11.40 8.27
N ALA A 45 -15.80 -10.22 8.58
CA ALA A 45 -15.60 -9.15 7.62
C ALA A 45 -14.64 -9.57 6.49
N ASP A 46 -13.52 -10.21 6.82
CA ASP A 46 -12.54 -10.72 5.85
C ASP A 46 -13.13 -11.79 4.94
N ALA A 47 -13.98 -12.68 5.49
CA ALA A 47 -14.69 -13.68 4.71
C ALA A 47 -15.64 -13.03 3.69
N ALA A 48 -16.38 -11.98 4.10
CA ALA A 48 -17.25 -11.22 3.20
C ALA A 48 -16.46 -10.47 2.11
N LEU A 49 -15.34 -9.82 2.47
CA LEU A 49 -14.44 -9.15 1.54
C LEU A 49 -13.79 -10.12 0.54
N SER A 50 -13.52 -11.35 0.95
CA SER A 50 -12.84 -12.37 0.13
C SER A 50 -13.78 -13.26 -0.68
N ALA A 51 -15.10 -13.10 -0.51
CA ALA A 51 -16.10 -13.82 -1.31
C ALA A 51 -15.96 -13.51 -2.82
N SER A 52 -16.57 -14.37 -3.65
CA SER A 52 -16.57 -14.21 -5.11
C SER A 52 -18.01 -14.28 -5.64
N PRO A 53 -18.67 -13.14 -5.91
CA PRO A 53 -18.17 -11.77 -5.73
C PRO A 53 -18.06 -11.35 -4.25
N PRO A 54 -17.27 -10.31 -3.91
CA PRO A 54 -17.20 -9.75 -2.56
C PRO A 54 -18.57 -9.24 -2.08
N ASP A 55 -18.89 -9.48 -0.82
CA ASP A 55 -20.10 -8.92 -0.18
C ASP A 55 -19.73 -7.68 0.64
N LEU A 56 -19.70 -6.53 -0.04
CA LEU A 56 -19.32 -5.25 0.58
C LEU A 56 -20.35 -4.74 1.58
N VAL A 57 -21.62 -5.15 1.44
CA VAL A 57 -22.68 -4.77 2.38
C VAL A 57 -22.42 -5.46 3.70
N VAL A 58 -22.26 -6.78 3.68
CA VAL A 58 -21.98 -7.56 4.89
C VAL A 58 -20.64 -7.15 5.53
N ALA A 59 -19.60 -6.92 4.73
CA ALA A 59 -18.33 -6.42 5.25
C ALA A 59 -18.47 -5.05 5.95
N SER A 60 -19.30 -4.16 5.40
CA SER A 60 -19.58 -2.85 6.00
C SER A 60 -20.39 -2.96 7.29
N GLU A 61 -21.33 -3.91 7.38
CA GLU A 61 -22.09 -4.16 8.61
C GLU A 61 -21.17 -4.56 9.78
N TYR A 62 -20.18 -5.43 9.53
CA TYR A 62 -19.18 -5.77 10.55
C TYR A 62 -18.27 -4.59 10.91
N LEU A 63 -17.90 -3.76 9.94
CA LEU A 63 -17.17 -2.53 10.21
C LEU A 63 -18.00 -1.57 11.09
N ASP A 64 -19.28 -1.41 10.79
CA ASP A 64 -20.18 -0.57 11.59
C ASP A 64 -20.35 -1.11 13.02
N GLU A 65 -20.34 -2.43 13.20
CA GLU A 65 -20.33 -3.02 14.54
C GLU A 65 -19.04 -2.68 15.32
N LEU A 66 -17.87 -2.72 14.68
CA LEU A 66 -16.62 -2.28 15.30
C LEU A 66 -16.64 -0.78 15.62
N VAL A 67 -17.21 0.05 14.73
CA VAL A 67 -17.36 1.50 14.97
C VAL A 67 -18.23 1.73 16.20
N CYS A 68 -19.40 1.10 16.26
CA CYS A 68 -20.31 1.18 17.39
C CYS A 68 -19.64 0.73 18.71
N TRP A 69 -18.88 -0.36 18.65
CA TRP A 69 -18.16 -0.85 19.82
C TRP A 69 -17.08 0.14 20.29
N ALA A 70 -16.27 0.66 19.38
CA ALA A 70 -15.26 1.66 19.72
C ALA A 70 -15.86 2.96 20.25
N ASP A 71 -16.99 3.38 19.69
CA ASP A 71 -17.72 4.58 20.10
C ASP A 71 -18.38 4.42 21.46
N THR A 72 -18.69 3.19 21.88
CA THR A 72 -19.31 2.91 23.18
C THR A 72 -18.25 2.82 24.29
N GLU A 73 -17.14 2.13 24.04
CA GLU A 73 -16.17 1.79 25.09
C GLU A 73 -15.00 2.79 25.18
N TRP A 74 -14.65 3.45 24.08
CA TRP A 74 -13.40 4.21 23.95
C TRP A 74 -13.55 5.56 23.26
N THR A 75 -14.73 6.20 23.36
CA THR A 75 -15.02 7.51 22.74
C THR A 75 -13.93 8.55 23.02
N ASP A 76 -13.47 8.62 24.28
CA ASP A 76 -12.51 9.62 24.76
C ASP A 76 -11.06 9.09 24.82
N HIS A 77 -10.79 7.90 24.27
CA HIS A 77 -9.47 7.32 24.34
C HIS A 77 -8.47 8.14 23.51
N PRO A 78 -7.30 8.53 24.06
CA PRO A 78 -6.38 9.49 23.43
C PRO A 78 -5.80 9.00 22.09
N TYR A 79 -5.80 7.70 21.86
CA TYR A 79 -5.32 7.06 20.63
C TYR A 79 -6.44 6.55 19.73
N ARG A 80 -7.71 6.91 19.99
CA ARG A 80 -8.82 6.52 19.11
C ARG A 80 -8.56 7.08 17.69
N PRO A 81 -8.60 6.26 16.64
CA PRO A 81 -8.44 6.73 15.28
C PRO A 81 -9.48 7.80 14.96
N VAL A 82 -9.00 8.98 14.56
CA VAL A 82 -9.87 10.05 14.06
C VAL A 82 -10.07 9.82 12.57
N GLU A 83 -11.25 10.16 12.07
CA GLU A 83 -11.51 10.12 10.63
C GLU A 83 -10.51 11.03 9.89
N ALA A 84 -9.79 10.43 8.95
CA ALA A 84 -8.81 11.15 8.15
C ALA A 84 -9.52 12.23 7.31
N ARG A 85 -8.79 13.31 7.00
CA ARG A 85 -9.30 14.29 6.02
C ARG A 85 -9.56 13.60 4.68
N PRO A 86 -10.51 14.07 3.87
CA PRO A 86 -10.86 13.40 2.61
C PRO A 86 -9.66 13.10 1.70
N ASP A 87 -8.71 14.03 1.58
CA ASP A 87 -7.50 13.86 0.77
C ASP A 87 -6.54 12.80 1.33
N GLU A 88 -6.43 12.71 2.66
CA GLU A 88 -5.64 11.68 3.32
C GLU A 88 -6.31 10.31 3.25
N ALA A 89 -7.64 10.25 3.43
CA ALA A 89 -8.43 9.04 3.27
C ALA A 89 -8.26 8.48 1.85
N ASP A 90 -8.36 9.31 0.82
CA ASP A 90 -8.15 8.92 -0.58
C ASP A 90 -6.73 8.40 -0.83
N ARG A 91 -5.72 9.04 -0.22
CA ARG A 91 -4.33 8.59 -0.32
C ARG A 91 -4.14 7.20 0.30
N GLN A 92 -4.69 6.97 1.48
CA GLN A 92 -4.61 5.68 2.16
C GLN A 92 -5.41 4.60 1.39
N THR A 93 -6.61 4.91 0.94
CA THR A 93 -7.45 3.99 0.14
C THR A 93 -6.77 3.62 -1.17
N ARG A 94 -6.05 4.54 -1.82
CA ARG A 94 -5.25 4.24 -3.02
C ARG A 94 -4.19 3.17 -2.76
N ASP A 95 -3.53 3.21 -1.61
CA ASP A 95 -2.50 2.23 -1.26
C ASP A 95 -3.09 0.83 -1.10
N TYR A 96 -4.23 0.72 -0.41
CA TYR A 96 -5.01 -0.53 -0.33
C TYR A 96 -5.51 -1.00 -1.70
N ALA A 97 -6.01 -0.09 -2.53
CA ALA A 97 -6.53 -0.40 -3.86
C ALA A 97 -5.43 -0.91 -4.79
N LYS A 98 -4.21 -0.40 -4.68
CA LYS A 98 -3.02 -0.88 -5.39
C LYS A 98 -2.78 -2.37 -5.09
N ASP A 99 -2.77 -2.74 -3.80
CA ASP A 99 -2.51 -4.13 -3.39
C ASP A 99 -3.62 -5.08 -3.80
N LEU A 100 -4.89 -4.68 -3.63
CA LEU A 100 -6.05 -5.46 -4.08
C LEU A 100 -6.06 -5.65 -5.60
N ARG A 101 -5.71 -4.60 -6.35
CA ARG A 101 -5.58 -4.69 -7.80
C ARG A 101 -4.47 -5.66 -8.19
N HIS A 102 -3.30 -5.56 -7.54
CA HIS A 102 -2.19 -6.47 -7.79
C HIS A 102 -2.61 -7.92 -7.52
N ALA A 103 -3.31 -8.19 -6.42
CA ALA A 103 -3.82 -9.52 -6.09
C ALA A 103 -4.79 -10.07 -7.13
N ALA A 104 -5.60 -9.22 -7.77
CA ALA A 104 -6.56 -9.60 -8.81
C ALA A 104 -5.95 -9.88 -10.19
N LEU A 105 -4.67 -9.54 -10.41
CA LEU A 105 -3.99 -9.81 -11.67
C LEU A 105 -3.71 -11.31 -11.87
N PRO A 106 -3.67 -11.79 -13.13
CA PRO A 106 -3.25 -13.17 -13.42
C PRO A 106 -1.86 -13.46 -12.85
N VAL A 107 -1.65 -14.67 -12.34
CA VAL A 107 -0.37 -15.10 -11.71
C VAL A 107 0.84 -14.73 -12.56
N ARG A 108 0.81 -15.02 -13.87
CA ARG A 108 1.91 -14.68 -14.79
C ARG A 108 2.25 -13.18 -14.82
N VAL A 109 1.24 -12.31 -14.72
CA VAL A 109 1.45 -10.86 -14.69
C VAL A 109 2.04 -10.43 -13.35
N ARG A 110 1.56 -11.03 -12.24
CA ARG A 110 2.11 -10.77 -10.90
C ARG A 110 3.56 -11.22 -10.78
N ASP A 111 3.89 -12.40 -11.30
CA ASP A 111 5.26 -12.93 -11.30
C ASP A 111 6.20 -12.00 -12.07
N GLU A 112 5.75 -11.51 -13.24
CA GLU A 112 6.50 -10.56 -14.05
C GLU A 112 6.66 -9.19 -13.36
N MET A 113 5.59 -8.69 -12.73
CA MET A 113 5.67 -7.49 -11.90
C MET A 113 6.69 -7.64 -10.78
N GLY A 114 6.65 -8.76 -10.04
CA GLY A 114 7.59 -9.04 -8.96
C GLY A 114 9.04 -9.15 -9.46
N ARG A 115 9.26 -9.72 -10.65
CA ARG A 115 10.58 -9.73 -11.30
C ARG A 115 11.10 -8.31 -11.56
N ILE A 116 10.25 -7.44 -12.11
CA ILE A 116 10.61 -6.05 -12.44
C ILE A 116 10.83 -5.23 -11.17
N GLU A 117 9.98 -5.41 -10.15
CA GLU A 117 10.10 -4.77 -8.84
C GLU A 117 11.42 -5.15 -8.15
N LEU A 118 11.76 -6.44 -8.13
CA LEU A 118 13.03 -6.90 -7.59
C LEU A 118 14.22 -6.30 -8.35
N SER A 119 14.13 -6.20 -9.67
CA SER A 119 15.15 -5.56 -10.50
C SER A 119 15.31 -4.08 -10.13
N LEU A 120 14.21 -3.35 -9.96
CA LEU A 120 14.22 -1.95 -9.53
C LEU A 120 14.88 -1.80 -8.17
N GLU A 121 14.49 -2.60 -7.18
CA GLU A 121 15.01 -2.52 -5.81
C GLU A 121 16.52 -2.80 -5.77
N VAL A 122 16.96 -3.89 -6.40
CA VAL A 122 18.38 -4.28 -6.44
C VAL A 122 19.22 -3.17 -7.08
N GLN A 123 18.80 -2.64 -8.23
CA GLN A 123 19.54 -1.59 -8.92
C GLN A 123 19.55 -0.27 -8.15
N PHE A 124 18.41 0.14 -7.61
CA PHE A 124 18.29 1.34 -6.81
C PHE A 124 19.21 1.29 -5.59
N LEU A 125 19.22 0.17 -4.85
CA LEU A 125 20.10 -0.04 -3.71
C LEU A 125 21.58 -0.05 -4.10
N ALA A 126 21.93 -0.67 -5.23
CA ALA A 126 23.31 -0.67 -5.73
C ALA A 126 23.80 0.76 -6.01
N LEU A 127 23.00 1.58 -6.69
CA LEU A 127 23.33 2.97 -7.00
C LEU A 127 23.37 3.86 -5.76
N CYS A 128 22.46 3.67 -4.79
CA CYS A 128 22.47 4.41 -3.54
C CYS A 128 23.73 4.13 -2.69
N ARG A 129 24.29 2.93 -2.80
CA ARG A 129 25.52 2.53 -2.09
C ARG A 129 26.81 2.96 -2.80
N GLN A 130 26.72 3.46 -4.03
CA GLN A 130 27.89 3.84 -4.80
C GLN A 130 28.56 5.10 -4.20
N PRO A 131 29.84 5.00 -3.78
CA PRO A 131 30.55 6.16 -3.26
C PRO A 131 30.87 7.15 -4.39
N GLY A 132 30.96 8.43 -4.05
CA GLY A 132 31.35 9.49 -5.00
C GLY A 132 30.25 9.94 -5.97
N LEU A 133 29.01 9.43 -5.83
CA LEU A 133 27.88 9.87 -6.64
C LEU A 133 27.46 11.30 -6.26
N ASP A 134 27.42 12.19 -7.25
CA ASP A 134 27.01 13.59 -7.10
C ASP A 134 25.58 13.74 -6.57
N CYS A 135 25.31 14.82 -5.83
CA CYS A 135 24.01 15.03 -5.18
C CYS A 135 22.85 15.15 -6.18
N ARG A 136 23.09 15.73 -7.36
CA ARG A 136 22.09 15.85 -8.41
C ARG A 136 21.79 14.51 -9.05
N ILE A 137 22.84 13.72 -9.33
CA ILE A 137 22.68 12.37 -9.88
C ILE A 137 21.88 11.49 -8.90
N ARG A 138 22.13 11.61 -7.59
CA ARG A 138 21.31 10.93 -6.57
C ARG A 138 19.84 11.32 -6.67
N GLN A 139 19.53 12.62 -6.73
CA GLN A 139 18.14 13.08 -6.88
C GLN A 139 17.49 12.56 -8.16
N ASP A 140 18.22 12.53 -9.28
CA ASP A 140 17.74 11.97 -10.54
C ASP A 140 17.46 10.46 -10.41
N ILE A 141 18.29 9.70 -9.70
CA ILE A 141 18.05 8.28 -9.41
C ILE A 141 16.76 8.09 -8.59
N PHE A 142 16.58 8.85 -7.50
CA PHE A 142 15.35 8.80 -6.71
C PHE A 142 14.11 9.10 -7.56
N TYR A 143 14.20 10.11 -8.42
CA TYR A 143 13.11 10.50 -9.31
C TYR A 143 12.75 9.38 -10.30
N VAL A 144 13.75 8.80 -10.97
CA VAL A 144 13.54 7.72 -11.95
C VAL A 144 13.04 6.44 -11.27
N ALA A 145 13.55 6.11 -10.08
CA ALA A 145 13.05 4.99 -9.29
C ALA A 145 11.57 5.17 -8.92
N GLY A 146 11.17 6.38 -8.48
CA GLY A 146 9.78 6.70 -8.19
C GLY A 146 8.87 6.59 -9.42
N ARG A 147 9.37 6.98 -10.60
CA ARG A 147 8.66 6.81 -11.88
C ARG A 147 8.47 5.34 -12.26
N ALA A 148 9.50 4.52 -12.04
CA ALA A 148 9.42 3.08 -12.30
C ALA A 148 8.42 2.39 -11.37
N ALA A 149 8.44 2.71 -10.07
CA ALA A 149 7.48 2.22 -9.09
C ALA A 149 6.04 2.62 -9.46
N MET A 150 5.81 3.89 -9.79
CA MET A 150 4.49 4.35 -10.24
C MET A 150 4.01 3.62 -11.49
N ALA A 151 4.91 3.34 -12.44
CA ALA A 151 4.55 2.57 -13.64
C ALA A 151 4.14 1.13 -13.28
N LEU A 152 4.80 0.50 -12.30
CA LEU A 152 4.41 -0.82 -11.77
C LEU A 152 3.03 -0.77 -11.10
N ASP A 153 2.79 0.21 -10.22
CA ASP A 153 1.50 0.40 -9.54
C ASP A 153 0.34 0.58 -10.54
N LEU A 154 0.64 1.21 -11.68
CA LEU A 154 -0.32 1.40 -12.76
C LEU A 154 -0.43 0.18 -13.70
N GLY A 155 0.41 -0.86 -13.53
CA GLY A 155 0.43 -2.07 -14.36
C GLY A 155 1.11 -1.88 -15.72
N HIS A 156 1.88 -0.80 -15.90
CA HIS A 156 2.61 -0.50 -17.14
C HIS A 156 4.02 -1.11 -17.10
N LEU A 157 4.11 -2.43 -17.25
CA LEU A 157 5.37 -3.20 -17.12
C LEU A 157 6.49 -2.65 -18.01
N GLU A 158 6.20 -2.43 -19.29
CA GLU A 158 7.19 -1.88 -20.23
C GLU A 158 7.68 -0.48 -19.85
N ALA A 159 6.80 0.35 -19.28
CA ALA A 159 7.17 1.69 -18.84
C ALA A 159 8.08 1.62 -17.61
N ALA A 160 7.79 0.70 -16.67
CA ALA A 160 8.64 0.44 -15.52
C ALA A 160 10.04 -0.01 -15.96
N GLU A 161 10.12 -1.00 -16.85
CA GLU A 161 11.41 -1.46 -17.38
C GLU A 161 12.19 -0.38 -18.13
N ARG A 162 11.50 0.51 -18.85
CA ARG A 162 12.14 1.67 -19.51
C ARG A 162 12.77 2.61 -18.49
N GLU A 163 12.07 2.91 -17.39
CA GLU A 163 12.61 3.78 -16.35
C GLU A 163 13.74 3.09 -15.57
N ILE A 164 13.69 1.77 -15.35
CA ILE A 164 14.80 0.99 -14.78
C ILE A 164 16.07 1.12 -15.65
N ARG A 165 15.96 0.88 -16.97
CA ARG A 165 17.09 1.07 -17.90
C ARG A 165 17.63 2.51 -17.91
N ARG A 166 16.74 3.49 -17.75
CA ARG A 166 17.15 4.90 -17.65
C ARG A 166 17.89 5.19 -16.34
N MET A 167 17.51 4.54 -15.24
CA MET A 167 18.16 4.69 -13.94
C MET A 167 19.61 4.21 -14.00
N GLU A 168 19.88 3.08 -14.66
CA GLU A 168 21.24 2.59 -14.91
C GLU A 168 22.06 3.63 -15.68
N GLN A 169 21.49 4.25 -16.71
CA GLN A 169 22.17 5.27 -17.52
C GLN A 169 22.53 6.51 -16.70
N VAL A 170 21.63 6.98 -15.83
CA VAL A 170 21.87 8.11 -14.92
C VAL A 170 22.98 7.78 -13.92
N GLY A 171 22.97 6.58 -13.34
CA GLY A 171 23.99 6.14 -12.38
C GLY A 171 25.37 5.84 -12.99
N SER A 172 25.43 5.62 -14.30
CA SER A 172 26.67 5.33 -15.03
C SER A 172 27.39 6.58 -15.55
N VAL A 173 26.82 7.78 -15.39
CA VAL A 173 27.46 9.02 -15.82
C VAL A 173 28.66 9.30 -14.93
N GLU A 174 29.87 9.24 -15.49
CA GLU A 174 31.09 9.65 -14.77
C GLU A 174 30.91 11.07 -14.21
N PRO A 175 31.37 11.33 -12.97
CA PRO A 175 31.29 12.66 -12.40
C PRO A 175 32.02 13.62 -13.33
N ARG A 176 31.26 14.55 -13.93
CA ARG A 176 31.84 15.65 -14.71
C ARG A 176 32.86 16.33 -13.82
N GLN A 177 34.14 16.20 -14.16
CA GLN A 177 35.20 16.95 -13.50
C GLN A 177 34.81 18.42 -13.61
N SER A 178 34.44 18.99 -12.47
CA SER A 178 34.21 20.42 -12.35
C SER A 178 35.57 21.08 -12.47
N HIS A 179 35.98 21.40 -13.70
CA HIS A 179 37.08 22.32 -13.95
C HIS A 179 36.64 23.70 -13.46
N CYS A 180 36.91 23.97 -12.18
CA CYS A 180 37.04 25.34 -11.71
C CYS A 180 38.41 25.82 -12.19
N GLY A 181 38.40 26.64 -13.24
CA GLY A 181 39.51 27.52 -13.58
C GLY A 181 39.47 28.80 -12.77
#